data_AF-A0A0F9JY45-F1
#
_entry.id   AF-A0A0F9JY45-F1
#
_cell.length_a   1.000
_cell.length_b   1.000
_cell.length_c   1.000
_cell.angle_alpha   90.00
_cell.angle_beta   90.00
_cell.angle_gamma   90.00
#
_symmetry.space_group_name_H-M   'P 1'
#
loop_
_entity.id
_entity.type
_entity.pdbx_description
1 polymer ?
#
loop_
_entity_poly.entity_id
_entity_poly.type
_entity_poly.pdbx_seq_one_letter_code
_entity_poly.pdbx_strand_id
1 'polypeptide(L)'
;MNFENLAGRSDCDVFMRTELKESGITIIEEVIIKNSEVPYSLVGALGGDGSYAKDQIQLKNFKLNTVDSLKKYYFSFIFTRCWYYWSVSGYVPLEVASKLYNDSIGSKYVRVAGHCGCPRPEEWVLPYKICGKRVIDSYHIDTQSGLNLFACEIKRMLDKG
;
A
#
# COMPACT_ATOMS: atom_id res chain seq x y z
N MET A 1 -6.10 17.30 -2.34
CA MET A 1 -7.51 17.03 -2.73
C MET A 1 -7.96 15.80 -1.98
N ASN A 2 -9.13 15.84 -1.33
CA ASN A 2 -9.70 14.67 -0.64
C ASN A 2 -10.34 13.75 -1.69
N PHE A 3 -10.41 12.46 -1.40
CA PHE A 3 -11.11 11.53 -2.28
C PHE A 3 -12.62 11.72 -2.20
N GLU A 4 -13.32 11.44 -3.30
CA GLU A 4 -14.78 11.42 -3.33
C GLU A 4 -15.33 10.25 -2.52
N ASN A 5 -16.57 10.36 -2.03
CA ASN A 5 -17.25 9.22 -1.44
C ASN A 5 -17.78 8.30 -2.57
N LEU A 6 -17.30 7.06 -2.60
CA LEU A 6 -17.67 6.07 -3.62
C LEU A 6 -18.73 5.06 -3.16
N ALA A 7 -19.28 5.21 -1.95
CA ALA A 7 -20.34 4.32 -1.44
C ALA A 7 -21.54 4.27 -2.40
N GLY A 8 -21.94 3.06 -2.81
CA GLY A 8 -23.11 2.85 -3.67
C GLY A 8 -22.97 3.34 -5.12
N ARG A 9 -21.78 3.81 -5.53
CA ARG A 9 -21.54 4.27 -6.91
C ARG A 9 -21.21 3.09 -7.84
N SER A 10 -21.87 3.04 -8.99
CA SER A 10 -21.63 2.00 -10.01
C SER A 10 -20.40 2.28 -10.88
N ASP A 11 -19.90 3.52 -10.90
CA ASP A 11 -18.74 3.98 -11.67
C ASP A 11 -17.46 4.13 -10.81
N CYS A 12 -17.46 3.56 -9.61
CA CYS A 12 -16.36 3.73 -8.65
C CYS A 12 -15.02 3.19 -9.14
N ASP A 13 -15.01 2.21 -10.05
CA ASP A 13 -13.80 1.65 -10.65
C ASP A 13 -13.03 2.70 -11.49
N VAL A 14 -13.74 3.62 -12.17
CA VAL A 14 -13.13 4.70 -12.96
C VAL A 14 -12.32 5.65 -12.07
N PHE A 15 -12.89 6.04 -10.93
CA PHE A 15 -12.20 6.89 -9.94
C PHE A 15 -11.00 6.17 -9.36
N MET A 16 -11.19 4.92 -8.94
CA MET A 16 -10.12 4.12 -8.36
C MET A 16 -8.92 3.96 -9.31
N ARG A 17 -9.17 3.68 -10.60
CA ARG A 17 -8.12 3.59 -11.61
C ARG A 17 -7.38 4.91 -11.81
N THR A 18 -8.13 6.00 -11.83
CA THR A 18 -7.58 7.35 -12.01
C THR A 18 -6.68 7.71 -10.85
N GLU A 19 -7.16 7.54 -9.61
CA GLU A 19 -6.42 7.83 -8.38
C GLU A 19 -5.09 7.04 -8.31
N LEU A 20 -5.12 5.73 -8.61
CA LEU A 20 -3.91 4.90 -8.62
C LEU A 20 -2.95 5.27 -9.77
N LYS A 21 -3.49 5.53 -10.97
CA LYS A 21 -2.69 5.91 -12.14
C LYS A 21 -1.99 7.26 -11.92
N GLU A 22 -2.65 8.23 -11.29
CA GLU A 22 -2.06 9.52 -10.95
C GLU A 22 -0.90 9.40 -9.95
N SER A 23 -0.96 8.43 -9.03
CA SER A 23 0.16 8.08 -8.16
C SER A 23 1.26 7.25 -8.85
N GLY A 24 1.03 6.88 -10.11
CA GLY A 24 1.88 5.99 -10.88
C GLY A 24 1.94 4.58 -10.30
N ILE A 25 0.86 4.12 -9.66
CA ILE A 25 0.71 2.74 -9.19
C ILE A 25 0.17 1.92 -10.37
N THR A 26 0.88 0.85 -10.73
CA THR A 26 0.42 -0.06 -11.79
C THR A 26 -0.61 -1.01 -11.21
N ILE A 27 -1.79 -1.08 -11.82
CA ILE A 27 -2.83 -2.05 -11.45
C ILE A 27 -2.48 -3.38 -12.11
N ILE A 28 -2.35 -4.42 -11.30
CA ILE A 28 -1.97 -5.77 -11.76
C ILE A 28 -3.16 -6.74 -11.76
N GLU A 29 -4.11 -6.54 -10.86
CA GLU A 29 -5.32 -7.36 -10.75
C GLU A 29 -6.45 -6.55 -10.11
N GLU A 30 -7.69 -6.91 -10.45
CA GLU A 30 -8.90 -6.33 -9.89
C GLU A 30 -9.65 -7.41 -9.14
N VAL A 31 -9.91 -7.17 -7.87
CA VAL A 31 -10.61 -8.11 -7.01
C VAL A 31 -11.98 -7.51 -6.70
N ILE A 32 -13.04 -8.16 -7.18
CA ILE A 32 -14.41 -7.78 -6.87
C ILE A 32 -14.76 -8.33 -5.49
N ILE A 33 -15.08 -7.46 -4.53
CA ILE A 33 -15.56 -7.85 -3.20
C ILE A 33 -17.08 -7.87 -3.21
N LYS A 34 -17.66 -9.08 -3.12
CA LYS A 34 -19.11 -9.24 -2.95
C LYS A 34 -19.52 -8.75 -1.55
N ASN A 35 -20.65 -8.01 -1.48
CA ASN A 35 -21.25 -7.46 -0.25
C ASN A 35 -20.47 -6.30 0.42
N SER A 36 -19.68 -5.54 -0.33
CA SER A 36 -19.10 -4.28 0.16
C SER A 36 -19.89 -3.07 -0.37
N GLU A 37 -20.02 -2.02 0.45
CA GLU A 37 -20.62 -0.74 0.03
C GLU A 37 -19.81 -0.04 -1.07
N VAL A 38 -18.51 -0.39 -1.19
CA VAL A 38 -17.65 -0.10 -2.33
C VAL A 38 -17.12 -1.44 -2.86
N PRO A 39 -17.71 -2.02 -3.92
CA PRO A 39 -17.53 -3.43 -4.26
C PRO A 39 -16.20 -3.80 -4.93
N TYR A 40 -15.18 -2.93 -4.87
CA TYR A 40 -13.93 -3.12 -5.59
C TYR A 40 -12.69 -2.94 -4.70
N SER A 41 -11.76 -3.88 -4.83
CA SER A 41 -10.36 -3.76 -4.43
C SER A 41 -9.47 -3.85 -5.67
N LEU A 42 -8.41 -3.06 -5.70
CA LEU A 42 -7.41 -3.10 -6.76
C LEU A 42 -6.08 -3.56 -6.17
N VAL A 43 -5.49 -4.58 -6.78
CA VAL A 43 -4.13 -4.98 -6.43
C VAL A 43 -3.19 -4.12 -7.26
N GLY A 44 -2.33 -3.36 -6.57
CA GLY A 44 -1.37 -2.45 -7.18
C GLY A 44 0.06 -2.93 -6.94
N ALA A 45 0.88 -2.94 -7.98
CA ALA A 45 2.32 -3.17 -7.83
C ALA A 45 3.06 -1.83 -7.79
N LEU A 46 3.98 -1.71 -6.84
CA LEU A 46 5.00 -0.66 -6.82
C LEU A 46 6.35 -1.37 -6.90
N GLY A 47 6.93 -1.49 -8.10
CA GLY A 47 8.29 -2.02 -8.30
C GLY A 47 8.45 -3.50 -8.65
N GLY A 48 7.36 -4.26 -8.80
CA GLY A 48 7.37 -5.67 -9.24
C GLY A 48 6.52 -5.93 -10.48
N ASP A 49 6.66 -7.10 -11.11
CA ASP A 49 5.92 -7.54 -12.31
C ASP A 49 4.49 -8.04 -12.02
N GLY A 50 4.04 -7.94 -10.76
CA GLY A 50 2.69 -8.31 -10.34
C GLY A 50 2.49 -9.79 -9.99
N SER A 51 3.57 -10.59 -9.88
CA SER A 51 3.45 -12.04 -9.63
C SER A 51 3.03 -12.43 -8.20
N TYR A 52 2.96 -11.49 -7.24
CA TYR A 52 2.71 -11.77 -5.81
C TYR A 52 1.36 -12.44 -5.51
N ALA A 53 0.32 -12.18 -6.30
CA ALA A 53 -1.02 -12.75 -6.06
C ALA A 53 -1.05 -14.28 -6.17
N LYS A 54 -0.10 -14.89 -6.91
CA LYS A 54 -0.02 -16.35 -7.09
C LYS A 54 0.87 -17.05 -6.06
N ASP A 55 1.78 -16.34 -5.40
CA ASP A 55 2.92 -16.94 -4.70
C ASP A 55 2.87 -16.84 -3.16
N GLN A 56 1.73 -16.42 -2.57
CA GLN A 56 1.55 -16.40 -1.10
C GLN A 56 1.79 -17.77 -0.42
N ILE A 57 1.73 -18.87 -1.18
CA ILE A 57 1.96 -20.23 -0.69
C ILE A 57 3.46 -20.58 -0.59
N GLN A 58 4.37 -19.90 -1.32
CA GLN A 58 5.79 -20.28 -1.39
C GLN A 58 6.72 -19.51 -0.43
N LEU A 59 6.31 -18.33 0.05
CA LEU A 59 7.17 -17.46 0.88
C LEU A 59 7.44 -18.01 2.29
N LYS A 60 6.64 -18.96 2.80
CA LYS A 60 6.89 -19.59 4.12
C LYS A 60 8.12 -20.50 4.15
N ASN A 61 8.65 -20.91 2.99
CA ASN A 61 9.65 -21.98 2.90
C ASN A 61 11.03 -21.55 2.36
N PHE A 62 11.21 -20.30 1.91
CA PHE A 62 12.46 -19.89 1.24
C PHE A 62 13.30 -18.89 2.05
N LYS A 63 14.55 -19.28 2.33
CA LYS A 63 15.63 -18.36 2.70
C LYS A 63 16.05 -17.55 1.46
N LEU A 64 15.42 -16.39 1.25
CA LEU A 64 15.72 -15.51 0.11
C LEU A 64 16.98 -14.66 0.40
N ASN A 65 18.01 -14.82 -0.44
CA ASN A 65 19.33 -14.20 -0.26
C ASN A 65 19.75 -13.23 -1.39
N THR A 66 18.84 -12.78 -2.26
CA THR A 66 19.17 -11.86 -3.39
C THR A 66 18.22 -10.67 -3.50
N VAL A 67 18.79 -9.50 -3.81
CA VAL A 67 18.09 -8.21 -3.97
C VAL A 67 17.09 -8.22 -5.14
N ASP A 68 17.36 -8.97 -6.20
CA ASP A 68 16.45 -9.08 -7.36
C ASP A 68 15.18 -9.88 -7.06
N SER A 69 15.30 -10.94 -6.26
CA SER A 69 14.15 -11.70 -5.76
C SER A 69 13.32 -10.88 -4.77
N LEU A 70 13.95 -9.96 -4.04
CA LEU A 70 13.26 -9.00 -3.17
C LEU A 70 12.43 -8.01 -3.98
N LYS A 71 13.00 -7.38 -5.02
CA LYS A 71 12.28 -6.45 -5.91
C LYS A 71 11.06 -7.10 -6.58
N LYS A 72 11.18 -8.38 -6.97
CA LYS A 72 10.10 -9.14 -7.61
C LYS A 72 8.96 -9.52 -6.65
N TYR A 73 9.25 -9.84 -5.39
CA TYR A 73 8.28 -10.43 -4.46
C TYR A 73 7.82 -9.54 -3.29
N TYR A 74 8.55 -8.48 -2.91
CA TYR A 74 8.27 -7.77 -1.66
C TYR A 74 7.27 -6.61 -1.78
N PHE A 75 7.00 -6.10 -2.98
CA PHE A 75 6.34 -4.80 -3.13
C PHE A 75 5.08 -4.82 -3.97
N SER A 76 4.30 -5.89 -3.80
CA SER A 76 2.89 -5.86 -4.17
C SER A 76 2.08 -5.37 -2.99
N PHE A 77 1.29 -4.33 -3.25
CA PHE A 77 0.41 -3.72 -2.27
C PHE A 77 -1.03 -3.99 -2.72
N ILE A 78 -1.89 -4.35 -1.78
CA ILE A 78 -3.32 -4.43 -2.03
C ILE A 78 -3.92 -3.08 -1.66
N PHE A 79 -4.49 -2.39 -2.64
CA PHE A 79 -5.18 -1.12 -2.42
C PHE A 79 -6.69 -1.42 -2.41
N THR A 80 -7.31 -1.25 -1.25
CA THR A 80 -8.75 -1.41 -1.09
C THR A 80 -9.38 -0.04 -0.91
N ARG A 81 -10.37 0.27 -1.74
CA ARG A 81 -11.06 1.54 -1.65
C ARG A 81 -12.18 1.47 -0.63
N CYS A 82 -12.17 2.39 0.33
CA CYS A 82 -13.17 2.46 1.40
C CYS A 82 -13.80 3.85 1.41
N TRP A 83 -15.05 3.99 0.96
CA TRP A 83 -15.82 5.25 0.93
C TRP A 83 -15.03 6.47 0.42
N TYR A 84 -14.29 7.17 1.28
CA TYR A 84 -13.48 8.37 1.02
C TYR A 84 -11.97 8.22 1.32
N TYR A 85 -11.45 7.01 1.56
CA TYR A 85 -10.02 6.73 1.75
C TYR A 85 -9.58 5.44 1.06
N TRP A 86 -8.27 5.22 0.98
CA TRP A 86 -7.64 3.96 0.60
C TRP A 86 -7.11 3.23 1.83
N SER A 87 -7.43 1.95 1.95
CA SER A 87 -6.72 1.02 2.82
C SER A 87 -5.66 0.31 2.00
N VAL A 88 -4.42 0.29 2.50
CA VAL A 88 -3.28 -0.33 1.83
C VAL A 88 -2.75 -1.44 2.70
N SER A 89 -2.65 -2.64 2.14
CA SER A 89 -2.01 -3.78 2.78
C SER A 89 -0.73 -4.16 2.03
N GLY A 90 0.38 -4.25 2.75
CA GLY A 90 1.68 -4.62 2.19
C GLY A 90 2.83 -4.16 3.09
N TYR A 91 3.96 -4.86 3.03
CA TYR A 91 5.08 -4.63 3.94
C TYR A 91 5.88 -3.38 3.57
N VAL A 92 5.82 -2.37 4.43
CA VAL A 92 6.62 -1.16 4.34
C VAL A 92 7.69 -1.19 5.43
N PRO A 93 8.98 -1.06 5.08
CA PRO A 93 10.04 -0.94 6.08
C PRO A 93 9.83 0.25 7.00
N LEU A 94 10.15 0.07 8.28
CA LEU A 94 10.01 1.11 9.30
C LEU A 94 10.73 2.41 8.90
N GLU A 95 11.90 2.32 8.28
CA GLU A 95 12.65 3.49 7.80
C GLU A 95 11.83 4.35 6.82
N VAL A 96 11.02 3.72 5.96
CA VAL A 96 10.12 4.42 5.03
C VAL A 96 8.87 4.91 5.76
N ALA A 97 8.31 4.08 6.65
CA ALA A 97 7.17 4.48 7.47
C ALA A 97 7.46 5.72 8.32
N SER A 98 8.64 5.80 8.95
CA SER A 98 9.06 6.96 9.73
C SER A 98 9.24 8.21 8.86
N LYS A 99 9.68 8.08 7.60
CA LYS A 99 9.73 9.23 6.67
C LYS A 99 8.35 9.72 6.29
N LEU A 100 7.43 8.81 5.99
CA LEU A 100 6.03 9.15 5.72
C LEU A 100 5.43 9.87 6.92
N TYR A 101 5.64 9.34 8.13
CA TYR A 101 5.16 9.95 9.36
C TYR A 101 5.75 11.34 9.63
N ASN A 102 7.03 11.57 9.30
CA ASN A 102 7.68 12.86 9.51
C ASN A 102 7.40 13.90 8.41
N ASP A 103 6.77 13.48 7.31
CA ASP A 103 6.37 14.39 6.23
C ASP A 103 5.11 15.19 6.62
N SER A 104 5.05 16.46 6.20
CA SER A 104 3.94 17.36 6.52
C SER A 104 2.57 16.92 5.96
N ILE A 105 2.57 16.16 4.86
CA ILE A 105 1.39 15.53 4.26
C ILE A 105 1.20 14.15 4.88
N GLY A 106 2.26 13.35 4.98
CA GLY A 106 2.17 11.97 5.45
C GLY A 106 1.70 11.84 6.91
N SER A 107 2.20 12.68 7.82
CA SER A 107 1.72 12.78 9.21
C SER A 107 0.21 12.97 9.35
N LYS A 108 -0.43 13.63 8.36
CA LYS A 108 -1.86 13.97 8.38
C LYS A 108 -2.72 12.96 7.62
N TYR A 109 -2.19 12.43 6.52
CA TYR A 109 -3.00 11.74 5.52
C TYR A 109 -2.51 10.34 5.15
N VAL A 110 -1.39 9.86 5.71
CA VAL A 110 -0.86 8.50 5.51
C VAL A 110 -0.67 7.87 6.88
N ARG A 111 -1.72 7.24 7.39
CA ARG A 111 -1.79 6.75 8.78
C ARG A 111 -1.51 5.26 8.85
N VAL A 112 -0.66 4.85 9.78
CA VAL A 112 -0.42 3.44 10.08
C VAL A 112 -1.65 2.81 10.74
N ALA A 113 -1.88 1.52 10.50
CA ALA A 113 -2.91 0.68 11.13
C ALA A 113 -4.36 1.04 10.82
N GLY A 114 -4.58 2.09 10.07
CA GLY A 114 -5.92 2.65 9.86
C GLY A 114 -6.59 3.24 11.09
N HIS A 115 -5.84 3.44 12.16
CA HIS A 115 -6.37 4.06 13.37
C HIS A 115 -6.38 5.58 13.23
N CYS A 116 -7.50 6.22 13.61
CA CYS A 116 -7.66 7.68 13.55
C CYS A 116 -6.58 8.44 14.35
N GLY A 117 -5.97 7.79 15.34
CA GLY A 117 -4.91 8.36 16.18
C GLY A 117 -3.55 8.55 15.50
N CYS A 118 -3.33 8.01 14.28
CA CYS A 118 -2.06 8.08 13.57
C CYS A 118 -0.86 7.80 14.50
N PRO A 119 -0.78 6.60 15.11
CA PRO A 119 0.28 6.28 16.05
C PRO A 119 1.64 6.35 15.37
N ARG A 120 2.71 6.50 16.17
CA ARG A 120 4.07 6.45 15.63
C ARG A 120 4.32 5.09 14.98
N PRO A 121 5.00 5.03 13.81
CA PRO A 121 5.27 3.77 13.13
C PRO A 121 5.96 2.71 14.01
N GLU A 122 6.80 3.14 14.96
CA GLU A 122 7.52 2.27 15.88
C GLU A 122 6.60 1.48 16.82
N GLU A 123 5.41 2.02 17.12
CA GLU A 123 4.41 1.40 17.98
C GLU A 123 3.59 0.33 17.24
N TRP A 124 3.70 0.28 15.91
CA TRP A 124 2.90 -0.61 15.06
C TRP A 124 3.74 -1.57 14.21
N VAL A 125 5.01 -1.74 14.58
CA VAL A 125 5.89 -2.69 13.89
C VAL A 125 5.42 -4.12 14.17
N LEU A 126 5.43 -4.95 13.14
CA LEU A 126 5.15 -6.38 13.29
C LEU A 126 6.17 -7.06 14.20
N PRO A 127 5.78 -8.11 14.94
CA PRO A 127 6.68 -8.81 15.86
C PRO A 127 7.80 -9.59 15.15
N TYR A 128 7.74 -9.72 13.81
CA TYR A 128 8.74 -10.39 12.99
C TYR A 128 9.36 -9.45 11.96
N LYS A 129 10.58 -9.78 11.54
CA LYS A 129 11.30 -9.07 10.50
C LYS A 129 11.08 -9.72 9.14
N ILE A 130 11.04 -8.89 8.11
CA ILE A 130 10.87 -9.28 6.71
C ILE A 130 12.16 -8.85 5.99
N CYS A 131 12.93 -9.83 5.52
CA CYS A 131 14.34 -9.68 5.09
C CYS A 131 15.22 -8.84 6.05
N GLY A 132 15.12 -9.14 7.34
CA GLY A 132 15.94 -8.47 8.37
C GLY A 132 15.49 -7.05 8.72
N LYS A 133 14.47 -6.51 8.04
CA LYS A 133 13.90 -5.19 8.33
C LYS A 133 12.65 -5.30 9.21
N ARG A 134 12.49 -4.33 10.10
CA ARG A 134 11.22 -4.08 10.81
C ARG A 134 10.23 -3.50 9.81
N VAL A 135 8.99 -3.99 9.82
CA VAL A 135 7.97 -3.61 8.83
C VAL A 135 6.63 -3.31 9.49
N ILE A 136 5.83 -2.52 8.78
CA ILE A 136 4.42 -2.23 9.02
C ILE A 136 3.66 -2.76 7.79
N ASP A 137 2.49 -3.34 7.97
CA ASP A 137 1.72 -3.99 6.89
C ASP A 137 0.41 -3.30 6.50
N SER A 138 -0.01 -2.25 7.23
CA SER A 138 -1.33 -1.63 7.04
C SER A 138 -1.29 -0.11 7.14
N TYR A 139 -1.93 0.55 6.16
CA TYR A 139 -2.02 2.00 6.06
C TYR A 139 -3.41 2.47 5.62
N HIS A 140 -3.86 3.61 6.14
CA HIS A 140 -4.99 4.36 5.62
C HIS A 140 -4.50 5.66 4.99
N ILE A 141 -5.01 5.95 3.80
CA ILE A 141 -4.62 7.11 3.01
C ILE A 141 -5.86 7.92 2.65
N ASP A 142 -5.94 9.14 3.15
CA ASP A 142 -7.17 9.95 3.10
C ASP A 142 -7.24 10.91 1.90
N THR A 143 -6.11 11.13 1.21
CA THR A 143 -6.03 12.11 0.12
C THR A 143 -5.17 11.64 -1.04
N GLN A 144 -5.43 12.17 -2.24
CA GLN A 144 -4.62 11.90 -3.43
C GLN A 144 -3.15 12.31 -3.21
N SER A 145 -2.91 13.41 -2.50
CA SER A 145 -1.56 13.86 -2.16
C SER A 145 -0.84 12.89 -1.22
N GLY A 146 -1.56 12.30 -0.26
CA GLY A 146 -1.04 11.22 0.59
C GLY A 146 -0.71 9.96 -0.20
N LEU A 147 -1.56 9.57 -1.16
CA LEU A 147 -1.35 8.40 -2.01
C LEU A 147 -0.13 8.59 -2.93
N ASN A 148 0.00 9.79 -3.51
CA ASN A 148 1.16 10.18 -4.31
C ASN A 148 2.46 10.13 -3.47
N LEU A 149 2.42 10.67 -2.25
CA LEU A 149 3.56 10.64 -1.33
C LEU A 149 3.96 9.20 -0.99
N PHE A 150 2.97 8.36 -0.65
CA PHE A 150 3.18 6.94 -0.35
C PHE A 150 3.88 6.24 -1.52
N ALA A 151 3.31 6.33 -2.72
CA ALA A 151 3.88 5.72 -3.91
C ALA A 151 5.30 6.24 -4.23
N CYS A 152 5.53 7.55 -4.06
CA CYS A 152 6.82 8.18 -4.30
C CYS A 152 7.91 7.66 -3.35
N GLU A 153 7.63 7.55 -2.04
CA GLU A 153 8.65 7.10 -1.10
C GLU A 153 8.96 5.60 -1.23
N ILE A 154 7.95 4.79 -1.56
CA ILE A 154 8.18 3.37 -1.91
C ILE A 154 9.09 3.28 -3.15
N LYS A 155 8.80 4.02 -4.23
CA LYS A 155 9.64 4.05 -5.45
C LYS A 155 11.07 4.50 -5.16
N ARG A 156 11.25 5.57 -4.39
CA ARG A 156 12.58 6.06 -3.99
C ARG A 156 13.39 5.04 -3.22
N MET A 157 12.74 4.23 -2.39
CA MET A 157 13.41 3.13 -1.69
C MET A 157 13.85 2.05 -2.69
N LEU A 158 13.03 1.72 -3.68
CA LEU A 158 13.32 0.73 -4.71
C LEU A 158 14.48 1.13 -5.62
N ASP A 159 14.57 2.42 -5.96
CA ASP A 159 15.63 2.96 -6.82
C ASP A 159 17.00 3.04 -6.11
N LYS A 160 17.01 2.97 -4.77
CA LYS A 160 18.23 3.06 -3.93
C LYS A 160 18.83 1.70 -3.57
N GLY A 161 18.17 0.60 -3.91
CA GLY A 161 18.66 -0.78 -3.70
C GLY A 161 19.12 -1.41 -4.99
#